data_AF-A0A8C7P1B1-F1
#
_entry.id   AF-A0A8C7P1B1-F1
#
_cell.length_a   1.000
_cell.length_b   1.000
_cell.length_c   1.000
_cell.angle_alpha   90.00
_cell.angle_beta   90.00
_cell.angle_gamma   90.00
#
_symmetry.space_group_name_H-M   'P 1'
#
loop_
_entity.id
_entity.type
_entity.pdbx_description
1 polymer ?
#
loop_
_entity_poly.entity_id
_entity_poly.type
_entity_poly.pdbx_seq_one_letter_code
_entity_poly.pdbx_strand_id
1 'polypeptide(L)'
;MDNFLDTGEHPEDQQTYVMFHGTSVEAAELIKKNGFILSRADISMLGAGVYVTRDIQKACEYPLGVSNSKRRVLKVRVDVGKVKIIDQQDHPMQKTWHTEHGYDTAWVPPGVDMVESNRQENCVYDPKRIKVMEVMKVNKKTMYV
;
A
#
# COMPACT_ATOMS: atom_id res chain seq x y z
N MET A 1 -7.47 -16.79 11.17
CA MET A 1 -6.33 -16.71 10.23
C MET A 1 -6.27 -15.29 9.72
N ASP A 2 -5.08 -14.70 9.63
CA ASP A 2 -4.91 -13.43 8.92
C ASP A 2 -5.23 -13.66 7.44
N ASN A 3 -6.08 -12.81 6.85
CA ASN A 3 -6.49 -12.94 5.46
C ASN A 3 -5.40 -12.42 4.52
N PHE A 4 -4.38 -13.25 4.29
CA PHE A 4 -3.35 -13.02 3.29
C PHE A 4 -3.90 -13.45 1.93
N LEU A 5 -3.76 -12.55 0.97
CA LEU A 5 -4.09 -12.80 -0.43
C LEU A 5 -2.78 -12.76 -1.23
N ASP A 6 -2.62 -13.65 -2.21
CA ASP A 6 -1.38 -13.70 -2.98
C ASP A 6 -1.13 -12.39 -3.73
N THR A 7 0.14 -12.12 -4.06
CA THR A 7 0.54 -10.85 -4.68
C THR A 7 -0.01 -10.66 -6.09
N GLY A 8 -0.32 -11.74 -6.79
CA GLY A 8 -0.92 -11.73 -8.14
C GLY A 8 -2.45 -11.81 -8.16
N GLU A 9 -3.09 -12.13 -7.04
CA GLU A 9 -4.54 -12.33 -7.00
C GLU A 9 -5.27 -10.99 -6.90
N HIS A 10 -6.35 -10.84 -7.67
CA HIS A 10 -7.17 -9.63 -7.61
C HIS A 10 -7.91 -9.56 -6.26
N PRO A 11 -7.89 -8.43 -5.53
CA PRO A 11 -8.71 -8.27 -4.32
C PRO A 11 -10.19 -8.25 -4.66
N GLU A 12 -10.98 -9.12 -4.02
CA GLU A 12 -12.43 -9.00 -4.07
C GLU A 12 -12.92 -7.76 -3.29
N ASP A 13 -13.98 -7.13 -3.81
CA ASP A 13 -14.67 -5.99 -3.20
C ASP A 13 -15.19 -6.33 -1.80
N GLN A 14 -15.28 -5.31 -0.95
CA GLN A 14 -15.86 -5.35 0.40
C GLN A 14 -15.16 -6.33 1.36
N GLN A 15 -13.94 -6.76 1.01
CA GLN A 15 -13.14 -7.65 1.83
C GLN A 15 -12.08 -6.89 2.63
N THR A 16 -11.48 -7.61 3.57
CA THR A 16 -10.39 -7.12 4.39
C THR A 16 -9.17 -7.99 4.23
N TYR A 17 -8.02 -7.39 3.94
CA TYR A 17 -6.76 -8.11 3.72
C TYR A 17 -5.65 -7.61 4.64
N VAL A 18 -4.66 -8.47 4.88
CA VAL A 18 -3.41 -8.06 5.50
C VAL A 18 -2.43 -7.59 4.43
N MET A 19 -1.86 -6.41 4.65
CA MET A 19 -0.90 -5.76 3.76
C MET A 19 0.23 -5.11 4.56
N PHE A 20 1.15 -4.46 3.86
CA PHE A 20 2.37 -3.89 4.40
C PHE A 20 2.62 -2.47 3.88
N HIS A 21 3.10 -1.60 4.76
CA HIS A 21 3.53 -0.24 4.43
C HIS A 21 4.96 0.00 4.91
N GLY A 22 5.88 0.27 3.98
CA GLY A 22 7.25 0.66 4.29
C GLY A 22 7.36 2.13 4.66
N THR A 23 8.00 2.44 5.79
CA THR A 23 8.11 3.81 6.29
C THR A 23 9.36 4.01 7.16
N SER A 24 9.61 5.24 7.65
CA SER A 24 10.71 5.51 8.59
C SER A 24 10.32 5.21 10.04
N VAL A 25 11.29 5.15 10.96
CA VAL A 25 10.99 5.01 12.40
C VAL A 25 10.11 6.14 12.90
N GLU A 26 10.45 7.37 12.53
CA GLU A 26 9.78 8.59 12.98
C GLU A 26 8.34 8.63 12.43
N ALA A 27 8.18 8.31 11.14
CA ALA A 27 6.87 8.25 10.50
C ALA A 27 6.00 7.12 11.08
N ALA A 28 6.56 5.96 11.41
CA ALA A 28 5.82 4.87 12.07
C ALA A 28 5.22 5.31 13.42
N GLU A 29 5.96 6.06 14.23
CA GLU A 29 5.45 6.58 15.51
C GLU A 29 4.37 7.64 15.30
N LEU A 30 4.51 8.51 14.31
CA LEU A 30 3.47 9.48 13.94
C LEU A 30 2.19 8.79 13.46
N ILE A 31 2.31 7.77 12.61
CA ILE A 31 1.18 7.00 12.09
C ILE A 31 0.44 6.29 13.23
N LYS A 32 1.17 5.69 14.19
CA LYS A 32 0.54 5.06 15.36
C LYS A 32 -0.23 6.06 16.21
N LYS A 33 0.27 7.29 16.36
CA LYS A 33 -0.34 8.32 17.21
C LYS A 33 -1.51 9.02 16.54
N ASN A 34 -1.38 9.32 15.25
CA ASN A 34 -2.27 10.24 14.55
C ASN A 34 -3.07 9.58 13.41
N GLY A 35 -2.77 8.32 13.07
CA GLY A 35 -3.26 7.66 11.87
C GLY A 35 -2.43 8.01 10.63
N PHE A 36 -2.78 7.39 9.50
CA PHE A 36 -2.15 7.72 8.21
C PHE A 36 -2.63 9.07 7.70
N ILE A 37 -1.75 9.74 6.94
CA ILE A 37 -2.04 10.94 6.17
C ILE A 37 -1.90 10.58 4.70
N LEU A 38 -2.77 11.12 3.85
CA LEU A 38 -2.73 10.86 2.42
C LEU A 38 -1.43 11.38 1.80
N SER A 39 -0.91 10.66 0.82
CA SER A 39 0.14 11.18 -0.06
C SER A 39 -0.36 12.39 -0.86
N ARG A 40 0.57 13.19 -1.36
CA ARG A 40 0.24 14.30 -2.27
C ARG A 40 -0.15 13.76 -3.65
N ALA A 41 -1.30 14.19 -4.18
CA ALA A 41 -1.85 13.68 -5.44
C ALA A 41 -1.00 14.01 -6.68
N ASP A 42 -0.33 15.17 -6.69
CA ASP A 42 0.45 15.69 -7.82
C ASP A 42 1.65 14.79 -8.17
N ILE A 43 2.31 14.24 -7.15
CA ILE A 43 3.51 13.40 -7.30
C ILE A 43 3.23 11.89 -7.20
N SER A 44 2.01 11.48 -6.86
CA SER A 44 1.68 10.07 -6.62
C SER A 44 1.06 9.41 -7.85
N MET A 45 1.47 8.17 -8.14
CA MET A 45 1.05 7.41 -9.32
C MET A 45 -0.48 7.28 -9.46
N LEU A 46 -1.15 6.94 -8.37
CA LEU A 46 -2.60 6.70 -8.31
C LEU A 46 -3.37 7.87 -7.67
N GLY A 47 -2.75 9.06 -7.60
CA GLY A 47 -3.30 10.19 -6.85
C GLY A 47 -3.14 10.05 -5.34
N ALA A 48 -3.90 10.84 -4.58
CA ALA A 48 -3.81 10.89 -3.13
C ALA A 48 -4.39 9.64 -2.47
N GLY A 49 -3.65 9.10 -1.51
CA GLY A 49 -4.10 7.99 -0.68
C GLY A 49 -2.95 7.42 0.14
N VAL A 50 -3.21 6.29 0.77
CA VAL A 50 -2.21 5.52 1.52
C VAL A 50 -1.80 4.31 0.70
N TYR A 51 -0.50 4.24 0.40
CA TYR A 51 0.06 3.20 -0.44
C TYR A 51 0.49 2.00 0.39
N VAL A 52 -0.04 0.83 0.05
CA VAL A 52 0.20 -0.43 0.76
C VAL A 52 0.41 -1.57 -0.24
N THR A 53 1.14 -2.59 0.18
CA THR A 53 1.45 -3.74 -0.68
C THR A 53 1.29 -5.06 0.06
N ARG A 54 0.91 -6.13 -0.65
CA ARG A 54 0.94 -7.50 -0.12
C ARG A 54 2.34 -8.12 -0.16
N ASP A 55 3.24 -7.53 -0.95
CA ASP A 55 4.64 -7.91 -1.01
C ASP A 55 5.43 -7.23 0.11
N ILE A 56 5.74 -7.98 1.16
CA ILE A 56 6.53 -7.49 2.29
C ILE A 56 7.96 -7.11 1.89
N GLN A 57 8.54 -7.78 0.88
CA GLN A 57 9.89 -7.48 0.41
C GLN A 57 9.90 -6.10 -0.26
N LYS A 58 8.90 -5.82 -1.10
CA LYS A 58 8.66 -4.45 -1.63
C LYS A 58 8.52 -3.45 -0.50
N ALA A 59 7.71 -3.72 0.53
CA ALA A 59 7.56 -2.78 1.66
C ALA A 59 8.89 -2.52 2.40
N CYS A 60 9.78 -3.52 2.52
CA CYS A 60 11.09 -3.36 3.17
C CYS A 60 12.05 -2.42 2.42
N GLU A 61 11.81 -2.17 1.13
CA GLU A 61 12.63 -1.28 0.30
C GLU A 61 12.32 0.21 0.54
N TYR A 62 11.19 0.54 1.20
CA TYR A 62 10.76 1.92 1.41
C TYR A 62 11.00 2.42 2.85
N PRO A 63 11.27 3.74 3.01
CA PRO A 63 11.55 4.71 1.94
C PRO A 63 12.90 4.45 1.25
N LEU A 64 12.98 4.75 -0.05
CA LEU A 64 14.20 4.62 -0.85
C LEU A 64 15.34 5.50 -0.30
N GLY A 65 16.59 5.06 -0.47
CA GLY A 65 17.77 5.79 0.01
C GLY A 65 17.97 5.84 1.53
N VAL A 66 17.07 5.23 2.32
CA VAL A 66 17.18 5.15 3.79
C VAL A 66 17.76 3.80 4.21
N SER A 67 18.65 3.79 5.22
CA SER A 67 19.23 2.54 5.73
C SER A 67 18.18 1.66 6.41
N ASN A 68 18.31 0.33 6.29
CA ASN A 68 17.38 -0.64 6.89
C ASN A 68 17.15 -0.41 8.40
N SER A 69 18.17 0.03 9.15
CA SER A 69 18.04 0.35 10.58
C SER A 69 17.05 1.47 10.88
N LYS A 70 16.87 2.40 9.93
CA LYS A 70 15.95 3.55 9.99
C LYS A 70 14.60 3.27 9.30
N ARG A 71 14.42 2.10 8.70
CA ARG A 71 13.15 1.66 8.11
C ARG A 71 12.31 0.86 9.09
N ARG A 72 11.00 0.91 8.90
CA ARG A 72 9.99 0.07 9.56
C ARG A 72 8.99 -0.39 8.52
N VAL A 73 8.44 -1.58 8.74
CA VAL A 73 7.29 -2.06 7.97
C VAL A 73 6.11 -2.16 8.91
N LEU A 74 5.02 -1.48 8.57
CA LEU A 74 3.76 -1.60 9.27
C LEU A 74 2.98 -2.76 8.65
N LYS A 75 2.68 -3.79 9.43
CA LYS A 75 1.66 -4.79 9.06
C LYS A 75 0.30 -4.18 9.35
N VAL A 76 -0.54 -4.09 8.34
CA VAL A 76 -1.83 -3.41 8.41
C VAL A 76 -2.96 -4.32 7.97
N ARG A 77 -4.13 -4.13 8.57
CA ARG A 77 -5.40 -4.67 8.10
C ARG A 77 -6.12 -3.60 7.29
N VAL A 78 -6.46 -3.90 6.06
CA VAL A 78 -7.04 -2.96 5.10
C VAL A 78 -8.42 -3.44 4.70
N ASP A 79 -9.45 -2.67 5.01
CA ASP A 79 -10.77 -2.81 4.40
C ASP A 79 -10.73 -2.15 3.01
N VAL A 80 -10.73 -2.95 1.95
CA VAL A 80 -10.50 -2.43 0.60
C VAL A 80 -11.72 -1.74 0.00
N GLY A 81 -12.91 -1.92 0.57
CA GLY A 81 -14.15 -1.38 0.02
C GLY A 81 -14.34 -1.79 -1.45
N LYS A 82 -14.78 -0.86 -2.30
CA LYS A 82 -14.84 -1.05 -3.75
C LYS A 82 -13.46 -0.88 -4.39
N VAL A 83 -13.01 -1.86 -5.15
CA VAL A 83 -11.68 -1.87 -5.78
C VAL A 83 -11.75 -1.54 -7.26
N LYS A 84 -10.86 -0.63 -7.70
CA LYS A 84 -10.61 -0.36 -9.12
C LYS A 84 -9.27 -0.95 -9.54
N ILE A 85 -9.29 -1.81 -10.55
CA ILE A 85 -8.07 -2.26 -11.25
C ILE A 85 -7.54 -1.13 -12.11
N ILE A 86 -6.25 -0.84 -11.97
CA ILE A 86 -5.46 0.08 -12.80
C ILE A 86 -4.34 -0.74 -13.44
N ASP A 87 -4.61 -1.34 -14.59
CA ASP A 87 -3.81 -2.38 -15.26
C ASP A 87 -2.97 -1.89 -16.44
N GLN A 88 -2.87 -0.57 -16.62
CA GLN A 88 -2.05 0.01 -17.67
C GLN A 88 -1.59 1.43 -17.29
N GLN A 89 -0.46 1.82 -17.87
CA GLN A 89 -0.01 3.21 -17.87
C GLN A 89 -1.08 4.10 -18.52
N ASP A 90 -1.29 5.27 -17.94
CA ASP A 90 -2.27 6.27 -18.38
C ASP A 90 -3.71 5.71 -18.42
N HIS A 91 -4.02 4.74 -17.54
CA HIS A 91 -5.38 4.24 -17.37
C HIS A 91 -6.33 5.44 -17.15
N PRO A 92 -7.52 5.48 -17.79
CA PRO A 92 -8.40 6.66 -17.75
C PRO A 92 -8.79 7.12 -16.34
N MET A 93 -8.83 6.18 -15.39
CA MET A 93 -9.16 6.42 -13.98
C MET A 93 -7.94 6.43 -13.04
N GLN A 94 -6.71 6.45 -13.55
CA GLN A 94 -5.49 6.26 -12.76
C GLN A 94 -5.41 7.18 -11.53
N LYS A 95 -5.86 8.43 -11.64
CA LYS A 95 -5.89 9.39 -10.53
C LYS A 95 -7.28 9.81 -10.08
N THR A 96 -8.33 9.41 -10.79
CA THR A 96 -9.72 9.86 -10.57
C THR A 96 -10.64 8.77 -10.01
N TRP A 97 -10.16 7.52 -9.90
CA TRP A 97 -10.89 6.36 -9.39
C TRP A 97 -11.67 6.65 -8.10
N HIS A 98 -11.11 7.44 -7.18
CA HIS A 98 -11.84 7.85 -5.99
C HIS A 98 -12.77 9.05 -6.25
N THR A 99 -12.20 10.19 -6.64
CA THR A 99 -12.88 11.50 -6.60
C THR A 99 -14.03 11.63 -7.59
N GLU A 100 -13.94 10.95 -8.74
CA GLU A 100 -14.96 11.02 -9.79
C GLU A 100 -15.83 9.76 -9.83
N HIS A 101 -15.29 8.61 -9.41
CA HIS A 101 -15.93 7.32 -9.61
C HIS A 101 -16.29 6.58 -8.31
N GLY A 102 -15.89 7.09 -7.15
CA GLY A 102 -16.34 6.60 -5.84
C GLY A 102 -15.79 5.24 -5.42
N TYR A 103 -14.64 4.83 -5.96
CA TYR A 103 -13.92 3.64 -5.49
C TYR A 103 -13.15 3.95 -4.21
N ASP A 104 -12.98 2.94 -3.35
CA ASP A 104 -12.29 3.07 -2.07
C ASP A 104 -10.80 2.75 -2.16
N THR A 105 -10.45 1.82 -3.05
CA THR A 105 -9.07 1.38 -3.30
C THR A 105 -8.79 1.30 -4.81
N ALA A 106 -7.67 1.83 -5.26
CA ALA A 106 -7.08 1.46 -6.55
C ALA A 106 -6.05 0.34 -6.35
N TRP A 107 -6.06 -0.65 -7.24
CA TRP A 107 -5.12 -1.76 -7.24
C TRP A 107 -4.41 -1.87 -8.59
N VAL A 108 -3.09 -1.96 -8.53
CA VAL A 108 -2.22 -2.20 -9.69
C VAL A 108 -1.73 -3.65 -9.63
N PRO A 109 -2.01 -4.49 -10.63
CA PRO A 109 -1.47 -5.85 -10.71
C PRO A 109 0.05 -5.84 -10.94
N PRO A 110 0.75 -6.95 -10.67
CA PRO A 110 2.13 -7.09 -11.14
C PRO A 110 2.19 -7.23 -12.68
N GLY A 111 3.32 -6.88 -13.29
CA GLY A 111 3.57 -7.18 -14.71
C GLY A 111 2.95 -6.20 -15.72
N VAL A 112 2.50 -5.02 -15.30
CA VAL A 112 1.87 -4.00 -16.16
C VAL A 112 2.70 -2.72 -16.32
N ASP A 113 3.96 -2.75 -15.89
CA ASP A 113 4.97 -1.70 -16.07
C ASP A 113 4.58 -0.31 -15.54
N MET A 114 3.64 -0.27 -14.59
CA MET A 114 3.16 0.94 -13.91
C MET A 114 4.15 1.52 -12.90
N VAL A 115 5.00 0.66 -12.33
CA VAL A 115 6.06 1.03 -11.37
C VAL A 115 7.34 0.31 -11.76
N GLU A 116 8.49 0.92 -11.48
CA GLU A 116 9.81 0.36 -11.82
C GLU A 116 10.02 -1.07 -11.28
N SER A 117 9.48 -1.35 -10.09
CA SER A 117 9.55 -2.68 -9.48
C SER A 117 8.73 -3.77 -10.21
N ASN A 118 7.78 -3.36 -11.07
CA ASN A 118 6.75 -4.20 -11.70
C ASN A 118 5.93 -5.09 -10.74
N ARG A 119 5.94 -4.73 -9.45
CA ARG A 119 5.24 -5.44 -8.36
C ARG A 119 3.97 -4.69 -8.00
N GLN A 120 2.95 -5.44 -7.59
CA GLN A 120 1.62 -4.93 -7.27
C GLN A 120 1.65 -3.80 -6.21
N GLU A 121 0.63 -2.95 -6.24
CA GLU A 121 0.44 -1.87 -5.27
C GLU A 121 -1.04 -1.55 -5.07
N ASN A 122 -1.40 -1.10 -3.87
CA ASN A 122 -2.73 -0.61 -3.58
C ASN A 122 -2.63 0.84 -3.11
N CYS A 123 -3.57 1.67 -3.50
CA CYS A 123 -3.76 3.02 -2.97
C CYS A 123 -5.16 3.10 -2.38
N VAL A 124 -5.24 3.24 -1.05
CA VAL A 124 -6.50 3.32 -0.30
C VAL A 124 -6.77 4.79 0.00
N TYR A 125 -7.95 5.29 -0.33
CA TYR A 125 -8.22 6.72 -0.21
C TYR A 125 -8.42 7.17 1.24
N ASP A 126 -9.29 6.48 2.01
CA ASP A 126 -9.59 6.84 3.40
C ASP A 126 -8.67 6.09 4.39
N PRO A 127 -7.77 6.79 5.12
CA PRO A 127 -6.93 6.22 6.17
C PRO A 127 -7.67 5.39 7.21
N LYS A 128 -8.95 5.70 7.49
CA LYS A 128 -9.74 5.01 8.52
C LYS A 128 -10.00 3.53 8.17
N ARG A 129 -9.88 3.18 6.90
CA ARG A 129 -9.96 1.79 6.41
C ARG A 129 -8.71 0.96 6.73
N ILE A 130 -7.66 1.58 7.26
CA ILE A 130 -6.38 0.96 7.53
C ILE A 130 -6.12 0.92 9.04
N LYS A 131 -5.96 -0.28 9.58
CA LYS A 131 -5.61 -0.51 10.98
C LYS A 131 -4.19 -1.08 11.09
N VAL A 132 -3.31 -0.35 11.78
CA VAL A 132 -1.97 -0.87 12.13
C VAL A 132 -2.12 -2.03 13.11
N MET A 133 -1.53 -3.17 12.76
CA MET A 133 -1.50 -4.37 13.60
C MET A 133 -0.15 -4.53 14.30
N GLU A 134 0.94 -4.28 13.57
CA GLU A 134 2.30 -4.48 14.07
C GLU A 134 3.29 -3.53 13.40
N VAL A 135 4.35 -3.16 14.12
CA VAL A 135 5.49 -2.40 13.59
C VAL A 135 6.74 -3.28 13.62
N MET A 136 7.19 -3.68 12.43
CA MET A 136 8.29 -4.61 12.24
C MET A 136 9.59 -3.86 11.91
N LYS A 137 10.71 -4.36 12.44
CA LYS A 137 12.05 -3.91 12.01
C LYS A 137 12.39 -4.54 10.66
N VAL A 138 13.05 -3.79 9.79
CA VAL A 138 13.64 -4.36 8.56
C VAL A 138 14.93 -5.08 8.94
N ASN A 139 14.92 -6.41 8.84
CA ASN A 139 16.07 -7.28 9.06
C ASN A 139 15.95 -8.53 8.18
N LYS A 140 16.97 -9.40 8.18
CA LYS A 140 16.97 -10.62 7.35
C LYS A 140 15.68 -11.45 7.49
N LYS A 141 15.12 -11.59 8.70
CA LYS A 141 13.88 -12.37 8.89
C LYS A 141 12.70 -11.76 8.16
N THR A 142 12.52 -10.44 8.24
CA THR A 142 11.42 -9.71 7.59
C THR A 142 11.57 -9.66 6.06
N MET A 143 12.82 -9.72 5.55
CA MET A 143 13.11 -9.66 4.12
C MET A 143 12.94 -11.00 3.40
N TYR A 144 12.85 -12.11 4.13
CA TYR A 144 12.73 -13.46 3.57
C TYR A 144 11.53 -14.22 4.14
N VAL A 145 10.45 -13.50 4.49
CA VAL A 145 9.14 -14.10 4.82
C VAL A 145 8.46 -14.57 3.53
#